data_AF-A0A3C1VQF5-F1
#
_entry.id   AF-A0A3C1VQF5-F1
#
_cell.length_a   1.000
_cell.length_b   1.000
_cell.length_c   1.000
_cell.angle_alpha   90.00
_cell.angle_beta   90.00
_cell.angle_gamma   90.00
#
_symmetry.space_group_name_H-M   'P 1'
#
loop_
_entity.id
_entity.type
_entity.pdbx_description
1 polymer ?
#
loop_
_entity_poly.entity_id
_entity_poly.type
_entity_poly.pdbx_seq_one_letter_code
_entity_poly.pdbx_strand_id
1 'polypeptide(L)'
;MSSNPKNIKEIVISVCAAAALGLGVLTFQTDIISAQSSNFQGGAPQVTEGPDDARYIRILFPAGVRSSWHSHTWGQLLMIEEGIGLHQIRGRAIEEFQPGEP
;
A
#
# COMPACT_ATOMS: atom_id res chain seq x y z
N MET A 1 23.38 42.53 30.97
CA MET A 1 22.03 41.93 30.95
C MET A 1 22.05 40.64 31.74
N SER A 2 21.43 40.61 32.92
CA SER A 2 21.35 39.42 33.77
C SER A 2 20.23 38.52 33.24
N SER A 3 20.58 37.38 32.64
CA SER A 3 19.59 36.38 32.23
C SER A 3 19.02 35.69 33.47
N ASN A 4 17.71 35.82 33.68
CA ASN A 4 17.00 35.21 34.79
C ASN A 4 17.08 33.66 34.68
N PRO A 5 17.63 32.94 35.67
CA PRO A 5 17.82 31.49 35.61
C PRO A 5 16.51 30.70 35.47
N LYS A 6 15.36 31.30 35.82
CA LYS A 6 14.03 30.72 35.59
C LYS A 6 13.71 30.56 34.10
N ASN A 7 14.06 31.56 33.28
CA ASN A 7 13.82 31.51 31.83
C ASN A 7 14.74 30.49 31.13
N ILE A 8 15.96 30.30 31.62
CA ILE A 8 16.90 29.31 31.05
C ILE A 8 16.41 27.89 31.32
N LYS A 9 15.92 27.59 32.53
CA LYS A 9 15.35 26.27 32.86
C LYS A 9 14.14 25.93 32.00
N GLU A 10 13.23 26.88 31.80
CA GLU A 10 12.04 26.69 30.96
C GLU A 10 12.41 26.45 29.49
N ILE A 11 13.37 27.20 28.95
CA ILE A 11 13.88 26.99 27.60
C ILE A 11 14.52 25.60 27.46
N VAL A 12 15.35 25.20 28.42
CA VAL A 12 16.01 23.88 28.39
C VAL A 12 14.98 22.74 28.47
N ILE A 13 13.98 22.84 29.35
CA ILE A 13 12.92 21.84 29.46
C ILE A 13 12.11 21.76 28.15
N SER A 14 11.77 22.91 27.56
CA SER A 14 11.04 22.97 26.30
C SER A 14 11.81 22.33 25.14
N VAL A 15 13.11 22.63 25.01
CA VAL A 15 13.99 22.05 23.99
C VAL A 15 14.14 20.55 24.18
N CYS A 16 14.33 20.07 25.42
CA CYS A 16 14.41 18.64 25.71
C CYS A 16 13.10 17.91 25.40
N ALA A 17 11.95 18.50 25.74
CA ALA A 17 10.64 17.92 25.43
C ALA A 17 10.40 17.85 23.91
N ALA A 18 10.73 18.91 23.17
CA ALA A 18 10.63 18.94 21.71
C ALA A 18 11.56 17.92 21.04
N ALA A 19 12.80 17.77 21.54
CA ALA A 19 13.75 16.78 21.05
C ALA A 19 13.28 15.34 21.33
N ALA A 20 12.74 15.07 22.52
CA ALA A 20 12.19 13.77 22.87
C ALA A 20 10.97 13.40 22.01
N LEU A 21 10.07 14.36 21.76
CA LEU A 21 8.92 14.17 20.86
C LEU A 21 9.38 13.96 19.41
N GLY A 22 10.31 14.78 18.92
CA GLY A 22 10.85 14.65 17.57
C GLY A 22 11.55 13.31 17.35
N LEU A 23 12.36 12.86 18.32
CA LEU A 23 13.01 11.56 18.28
C LEU A 23 11.98 10.42 18.34
N GLY A 24 10.98 10.52 19.22
CA GLY A 24 9.88 9.56 19.29
C GLY A 24 9.15 9.41 17.96
N VAL A 25 8.73 10.54 17.35
CA VAL A 25 8.08 10.54 16.03
C VAL A 25 8.98 9.89 14.98
N LEU A 26 10.27 10.23 14.93
CA LEU A 26 11.21 9.64 13.98
C LEU A 26 11.37 8.13 14.20
N THR A 27 11.47 7.66 15.44
CA THR A 27 11.63 6.22 15.74
C THR A 27 10.36 5.40 15.48
N PHE A 28 9.17 5.97 15.73
CA PHE A 28 7.90 5.26 15.50
C PHE A 28 7.44 5.34 14.03
N GLN A 29 7.84 6.38 13.28
CA GLN A 29 7.44 6.55 11.88
C GLN A 29 8.30 5.73 10.91
N THR A 30 9.56 5.42 11.25
CA THR A 30 10.44 4.65 10.35
C THR A 30 9.99 3.20 10.15
N ASP A 31 9.39 2.57 11.15
CA ASP A 31 8.96 1.17 11.08
C ASP A 31 7.78 0.96 10.11
N ILE A 32 7.00 2.01 9.83
CA ILE A 32 5.83 1.96 8.93
C ILE A 32 6.23 2.15 7.45
N ILE A 33 7.38 2.78 7.17
CA ILE A 33 7.73 3.23 5.80
C ILE A 33 8.66 2.22 5.07
N SER A 34 9.33 1.32 5.77
CA SER A 34 10.46 0.59 5.17
C SER A 34 10.16 -0.71 4.41
N ALA A 35 9.02 -1.41 4.57
CA ALA A 35 9.04 -2.83 4.14
C ALA A 35 7.72 -3.53 3.78
N GLN A 36 6.68 -2.86 3.32
CA GLN A 36 5.57 -3.58 2.66
C GLN A 36 5.42 -3.16 1.21
N SER A 37 6.12 -3.87 0.31
CA SER A 37 5.74 -3.86 -1.09
C SER A 37 4.32 -4.43 -1.18
N SER A 38 3.34 -3.57 -1.38
CA SER A 38 1.98 -4.02 -1.65
C SER A 38 1.96 -4.74 -3.00
N ASN A 39 1.32 -5.90 -3.05
CA ASN A 39 1.01 -6.60 -4.31
C ASN A 39 0.10 -5.77 -5.24
N PHE A 40 -0.40 -4.62 -4.75
CA PHE A 40 -1.28 -3.70 -5.46
C PHE A 40 -0.83 -2.24 -5.35
N GLN A 41 -1.11 -1.46 -6.40
CA GLN A 41 -0.72 -0.07 -6.59
C GLN A 41 -1.97 0.77 -6.80
N GLY A 42 -1.98 2.00 -6.27
CA GLY A 42 -3.12 2.91 -6.37
C GLY A 42 -4.20 2.70 -5.31
N GLY A 43 -4.05 1.71 -4.41
CA GLY A 43 -5.02 1.42 -3.35
C GLY A 43 -5.03 -0.07 -2.99
N ALA A 44 -6.05 -0.48 -2.24
CA ALA A 44 -6.30 -1.87 -1.90
C ALA A 44 -7.54 -2.38 -2.65
N PRO A 45 -7.47 -3.53 -3.34
CA PRO A 45 -8.65 -4.16 -3.91
C PRO A 45 -9.50 -4.82 -2.81
N GLN A 46 -10.74 -5.16 -3.13
CA GLN A 46 -11.56 -6.04 -2.29
C GLN A 46 -11.36 -7.48 -2.76
N VAL A 47 -11.03 -8.38 -1.84
CA VAL A 47 -10.82 -9.80 -2.13
C VAL A 47 -11.89 -10.61 -1.43
N THR A 48 -12.53 -11.53 -2.17
CA THR A 48 -13.48 -12.50 -1.64
C THR A 48 -12.99 -13.89 -2.01
N GLU A 49 -12.77 -14.72 -1.00
CA GLU A 49 -12.39 -16.12 -1.20
C GLU A 49 -13.59 -16.90 -1.76
N GLY A 50 -13.31 -17.84 -2.66
CA GLY A 50 -14.30 -18.82 -3.07
C GLY A 50 -14.69 -19.75 -1.91
N PRO A 51 -15.72 -20.58 -2.10
CA PRO A 51 -16.03 -21.67 -1.18
C PRO A 51 -14.80 -22.59 -0.94
N ASP A 52 -14.74 -23.28 0.20
CA ASP A 52 -13.60 -24.12 0.59
C ASP A 52 -13.23 -25.22 -0.43
N ASP A 53 -14.19 -25.66 -1.24
CA ASP A 53 -14.03 -26.66 -2.30
C ASP A 53 -13.64 -26.07 -3.67
N ALA A 54 -13.51 -24.75 -3.77
CA ALA A 54 -13.15 -24.02 -4.98
C ALA A 54 -11.76 -23.37 -4.87
N ARG A 55 -11.00 -23.41 -5.97
CA ARG A 55 -9.66 -22.79 -6.07
C ARG A 55 -9.70 -21.49 -6.87
N TYR A 56 -10.52 -20.54 -6.45
CA TYR A 56 -10.53 -19.20 -7.03
C TYR A 56 -10.73 -18.14 -5.96
N ILE A 57 -10.30 -16.93 -6.29
CA ILE A 57 -10.61 -15.71 -5.54
C ILE A 57 -11.29 -14.74 -6.49
N ARG A 58 -12.21 -13.96 -5.95
CA ARG A 58 -12.77 -12.80 -6.64
C ARG A 58 -12.07 -11.55 -6.16
N ILE A 59 -11.65 -10.70 -7.08
CA ILE A 59 -10.98 -9.44 -6.76
C ILE A 59 -11.72 -8.31 -7.47
N LEU A 60 -12.24 -7.36 -6.69
CA LEU A 60 -12.77 -6.11 -7.22
C LEU A 60 -11.67 -5.04 -7.15
N PHE A 61 -11.33 -4.48 -8.31
CA PHE A 61 -10.36 -3.39 -8.44
C PHE A 61 -11.09 -2.05 -8.54
N PRO A 62 -10.98 -1.16 -7.53
CA PRO A 62 -11.41 0.23 -7.69
C PRO A 62 -10.65 0.91 -8.84
N ALA A 63 -11.22 1.98 -9.40
CA ALA A 63 -10.61 2.71 -10.49
C ALA A 63 -9.17 3.17 -10.15
N GLY A 64 -8.21 2.81 -11.02
CA GLY A 64 -6.79 3.13 -10.84
C GLY A 64 -6.00 2.15 -9.96
N VAL A 65 -6.66 1.18 -9.31
CA VAL A 65 -6.01 0.11 -8.56
C VAL A 65 -5.60 -1.00 -9.52
N ARG A 66 -4.37 -1.49 -9.39
CA ARG A 66 -3.84 -2.61 -10.19
C ARG A 66 -2.86 -3.47 -9.41
N SER A 67 -2.57 -4.67 -9.89
CA SER A 67 -1.49 -5.49 -9.34
C SER A 67 -0.11 -4.92 -9.68
N SER A 68 0.86 -5.24 -8.83
CA SER A 68 2.28 -5.19 -9.13
C SER A 68 2.64 -6.21 -10.21
N TRP A 69 3.77 -6.01 -10.90
CA TRP A 69 4.31 -7.03 -11.80
C TRP A 69 4.64 -8.32 -11.02
N HIS A 70 4.10 -9.44 -11.47
CA HIS A 70 4.33 -10.76 -10.87
C HIS A 70 4.18 -11.87 -11.93
N SER A 71 4.40 -13.11 -11.52
CA SER A 71 4.24 -14.31 -12.35
C SER A 71 3.76 -15.49 -11.50
N HIS A 72 2.97 -16.38 -12.10
CA HIS A 72 2.53 -17.63 -11.49
C HIS A 72 3.19 -18.83 -12.17
N THR A 73 3.77 -19.75 -11.40
CA THR A 73 4.48 -20.94 -11.91
C THR A 73 3.62 -21.80 -12.83
N TRP A 74 2.32 -21.91 -12.54
CA TRP A 74 1.35 -22.72 -13.30
C TRP A 74 0.44 -21.87 -14.20
N GLY A 75 0.73 -20.58 -14.34
CA GLY A 75 -0.16 -19.63 -14.99
C GLY A 75 -1.32 -19.18 -14.09
N GLN A 76 -2.18 -18.33 -14.66
CA GLN A 76 -3.38 -17.79 -14.03
C GLN A 76 -4.46 -17.66 -15.11
N LEU A 77 -5.68 -18.04 -14.76
CA LEU A 77 -6.87 -17.77 -15.56
C LEU A 77 -7.62 -16.59 -14.95
N LEU A 78 -8.01 -15.63 -15.77
CA LEU A 78 -8.82 -14.48 -15.38
C LEU A 78 -10.20 -14.60 -16.03
N MET A 79 -11.24 -14.34 -15.25
CA MET A 79 -12.61 -14.26 -15.75
C MET A 79 -13.18 -12.93 -15.28
N ILE A 80 -13.48 -12.03 -16.23
CA ILE A 80 -14.06 -10.72 -15.89
C ILE A 80 -15.55 -10.92 -15.62
N GLU A 81 -15.99 -10.58 -14.41
CA GLU A 81 -17.40 -10.65 -14.01
C GLU A 81 -18.15 -9.33 -14.29
N GLU A 82 -17.48 -8.18 -14.10
CA GLU A 82 -18.05 -6.85 -14.32
C GLU A 82 -16.98 -5.81 -14.71
N GLY A 83 -17.42 -4.71 -15.32
CA GLY A 83 -16.55 -3.59 -15.70
C GLY A 83 -15.66 -3.88 -16.91
N ILE A 84 -14.50 -3.23 -16.97
CA ILE A 84 -13.49 -3.38 -18.02
C ILE A 84 -12.16 -3.77 -17.37
N GLY A 85 -11.61 -4.92 -17.75
CA GLY A 85 -10.30 -5.38 -17.30
C GLY A 85 -9.19 -4.91 -18.23
N LEU A 86 -8.04 -4.52 -17.68
CA LEU A 86 -6.82 -4.31 -18.43
C LEU A 86 -5.75 -5.31 -17.97
N HIS A 87 -5.14 -6.02 -18.90
CA HIS A 87 -4.01 -6.89 -18.60
C HIS A 87 -2.83 -6.62 -19.54
N GLN A 88 -1.64 -6.97 -19.07
CA GLN A 88 -0.42 -6.77 -19.83
C GLN A 88 0.60 -7.85 -19.51
N ILE A 89 1.17 -8.44 -20.55
CA ILE A 89 2.40 -9.23 -20.45
C ILE A 89 3.57 -8.27 -20.68
N ARG A 90 4.61 -8.36 -19.84
CA ARG A 90 5.77 -7.46 -19.93
C ARG A 90 6.33 -7.40 -21.35
N GLY A 91 6.45 -6.20 -21.89
CA GLY A 91 6.95 -5.95 -23.25
C GLY A 91 5.90 -6.08 -24.36
N ARG A 92 4.66 -6.43 -24.04
CA ARG A 92 3.53 -6.48 -24.99
C ARG A 92 2.59 -5.28 -24.80
N ALA A 93 1.68 -5.09 -25.75
CA ALA A 93 0.62 -4.10 -25.64
C ALA A 93 -0.29 -4.41 -24.43
N ILE A 94 -0.95 -3.37 -23.92
CA ILE A 94 -2.06 -3.56 -22.96
C ILE A 94 -3.26 -4.06 -23.75
N GLU A 95 -3.92 -5.07 -23.21
CA GLU A 95 -5.10 -5.71 -23.79
C GLU A 95 -6.28 -5.45 -22.85
N GLU A 96 -7.43 -5.12 -23.43
CA GLU A 96 -8.69 -4.86 -22.73
C GLU A 96 -9.58 -6.10 -22.80
N PHE A 97 -10.12 -6.53 -21.65
CA PHE A 97 -11.02 -7.69 -21.51
C PHE A 97 -12.38 -7.22 -21.01
N GLN A 98 -13.44 -7.66 -21.69
CA GLN A 98 -14.82 -7.45 -21.28
C GLN A 98 -15.40 -8.72 -20.62
N PRO A 99 -16.48 -8.59 -19.83
CA PRO A 99 -17.18 -9.75 -19.28
C PRO A 99 -17.58 -10.76 -20.35
N GLY A 100 -17.25 -12.04 -20.14
CA GLY A 100 -17.57 -13.14 -21.05
C GLY A 100 -16.59 -13.36 -22.20
N GLU A 101 -15.50 -12.59 -22.28
CA GLU A 101 -14.42 -12.83 -23.24
C GLU A 101 -13.35 -13.77 -22.64
N PRO A 102 -12.87 -14.78 -23.41
CA PRO A 102 -11.79 -15.68 -22.99
C PRO A 102 -10.39 -15.06 -23.10
#